data_AF-A0A0G3BG98-F1
#
_entry.id   AF-A0A0G3BG98-F1
#
_cell.length_a   1.000
_cell.length_b   1.000
_cell.length_c   1.000
_cell.angle_alpha   90.00
_cell.angle_beta   90.00
_cell.angle_gamma   90.00
#
_symmetry.space_group_name_H-M   'P 1'
#
loop_
_entity.id
_entity.type
_entity.pdbx_description
1 polymer ?
#
loop_
_entity_poly.entity_id
_entity_poly.type
_entity_poly.pdbx_seq_one_letter_code
_entity_poly.pdbx_strand_id
1 'polypeptide(L)'
;MQDFCRGISKAVGLVETKPSKRLHVDDRLAEQVFKDVADTIGRPIFEKLARGPRQRSDRIPRKLKDGREVDIYELVLHALASMQPGLVSLEYEDLRTAIKEVSSSQIPQLHEVARVLKHMATIASTDQSSTPVIDFEEDEKKLHITDPFFAFYLRWGDLVK
;
A
#
# COMPACT_ATOMS: atom_id res chain seq x y z
N MET A 1 5.89 -12.19 -12.12
CA MET A 1 7.16 -12.32 -12.89
C MET A 1 6.97 -12.04 -14.38
N GLN A 2 5.96 -12.65 -15.04
CA GLN A 2 5.70 -12.40 -16.47
C GLN A 2 5.31 -10.94 -16.78
N ASP A 3 4.58 -10.26 -15.89
CA ASP A 3 4.17 -8.86 -16.11
C ASP A 3 5.35 -7.90 -16.12
N PHE A 4 6.36 -8.11 -15.28
CA PHE A 4 7.59 -7.32 -15.28
C PHE A 4 8.35 -7.47 -16.60
N CYS A 5 8.58 -8.70 -17.06
CA CYS A 5 9.25 -8.95 -18.33
C CYS A 5 8.49 -8.32 -19.50
N ARG A 6 7.15 -8.44 -19.49
CA ARG A 6 6.28 -7.82 -20.50
C ARG A 6 6.36 -6.29 -20.44
N GLY A 7 6.35 -5.70 -19.25
CA GLY A 7 6.48 -4.26 -19.03
C GLY A 7 7.80 -3.72 -19.57
N ILE A 8 8.92 -4.38 -19.23
CA ILE A 8 10.25 -4.03 -19.74
C ILE A 8 10.26 -4.09 -21.27
N SER A 9 9.83 -5.21 -21.87
CA SER A 9 9.81 -5.38 -23.33
C SER A 9 9.00 -4.29 -24.01
N LYS A 10 7.82 -3.93 -23.48
CA LYS A 10 7.01 -2.82 -24.01
C LYS A 10 7.73 -1.47 -23.89
N ALA A 11 8.30 -1.18 -22.73
CA ALA A 11 8.95 0.10 -22.47
C ALA A 11 10.20 0.32 -23.33
N VAL A 12 10.91 -0.76 -23.72
CA VAL A 12 12.04 -0.69 -24.66
C VAL A 12 11.65 -0.90 -26.14
N GLY A 13 10.36 -1.01 -26.45
CA GLY A 13 9.86 -1.18 -27.82
C GLY A 13 10.20 -2.53 -28.47
N LEU A 14 10.37 -3.58 -27.67
CA LEU A 14 10.56 -4.95 -28.15
C LEU A 14 9.21 -5.63 -28.40
N VAL A 15 8.91 -5.86 -29.68
CA VAL A 15 7.67 -6.52 -30.14
C VAL A 15 7.90 -7.96 -30.57
N GLU A 16 9.15 -8.34 -30.82
CA GLU A 16 9.56 -9.66 -31.31
C GLU A 16 10.94 -10.07 -30.77
N THR A 17 11.26 -11.36 -30.88
CA THR A 17 12.55 -11.92 -30.45
C THR A 17 13.69 -11.33 -31.27
N LYS A 18 14.66 -10.68 -30.60
CA LYS A 18 15.89 -10.18 -31.24
C LYS A 18 17.09 -11.05 -30.85
N PRO A 19 18.02 -11.36 -31.78
CA PRO A 19 19.24 -12.09 -31.45
C PRO A 19 20.11 -11.28 -30.48
N SER A 20 20.35 -11.86 -29.29
CA SER A 20 21.50 -11.64 -28.40
C SER A 20 21.99 -10.20 -28.20
N LYS A 21 21.12 -9.28 -27.80
CA LYS A 21 21.54 -8.03 -27.13
C LYS A 21 21.07 -8.08 -25.69
N ARG A 22 22.00 -8.03 -24.72
CA ARG A 22 21.62 -7.85 -23.31
C ARG A 22 20.87 -6.53 -23.22
N LEU A 23 19.63 -6.58 -22.73
CA LEU A 23 18.87 -5.38 -22.43
C LEU A 23 19.50 -4.71 -21.22
N HIS A 24 19.83 -3.43 -21.37
CA HIS A 24 20.18 -2.60 -20.24
C HIS A 24 18.87 -2.06 -19.67
N VAL A 25 18.58 -2.43 -18.42
CA VAL A 25 17.46 -1.89 -17.66
C VAL A 25 18.08 -1.01 -16.60
N ASP A 26 17.89 0.31 -16.73
CA ASP A 26 18.28 1.26 -15.69
C ASP A 26 17.20 1.36 -14.61
N ASP A 27 17.54 1.99 -13.48
CA ASP A 27 16.64 2.09 -12.32
C ASP A 27 15.36 2.87 -12.67
N ARG A 28 15.44 3.90 -13.52
CA ARG A 28 14.27 4.71 -13.90
C ARG A 28 13.26 3.88 -14.68
N LEU A 29 13.75 3.09 -15.64
CA LEU A 29 12.92 2.17 -16.41
C LEU A 29 12.32 1.09 -15.51
N ALA A 30 13.09 0.54 -14.58
CA ALA A 30 12.60 -0.45 -13.63
C ALA A 30 11.50 0.13 -12.74
N GLU A 31 11.70 1.32 -12.16
CA GLU A 31 10.71 2.01 -11.33
C GLU A 31 9.41 2.29 -12.09
N GLN A 32 9.51 2.74 -13.35
CA GLN A 32 8.33 2.96 -14.18
C GLN A 32 7.54 1.66 -14.39
N VAL A 33 8.23 0.57 -14.74
CA VAL A 33 7.59 -0.74 -14.91
C VAL A 33 6.98 -1.24 -13.59
N PHE A 34 7.64 -0.99 -12.45
CA PHE A 34 7.10 -1.38 -11.15
C PHE A 34 5.80 -0.64 -10.80
N LYS A 35 5.75 0.68 -11.06
CA LYS A 35 4.53 1.48 -10.90
C LYS A 35 3.39 0.97 -11.80
N ASP A 36 3.68 0.74 -13.07
CA ASP A 36 2.69 0.23 -14.04
C ASP A 36 2.15 -1.15 -13.63
N VAL A 37 3.02 -2.03 -13.13
CA VAL A 37 2.63 -3.36 -12.67
C VAL A 37 1.84 -3.26 -11.37
N ALA A 38 2.23 -2.39 -10.43
CA ALA A 38 1.50 -2.16 -9.18
C ALA A 38 0.05 -1.74 -9.43
N ASP A 39 -0.22 -0.87 -10.39
CA ASP A 39 -1.59 -0.46 -10.74
C ASP A 39 -2.51 -1.64 -11.14
N THR A 40 -1.92 -2.78 -11.53
CA THR A 40 -2.66 -4.00 -11.88
C THR A 40 -2.74 -5.04 -10.76
N ILE A 41 -1.88 -4.97 -9.75
CA ILE A 41 -1.79 -5.98 -8.67
C ILE A 41 -1.89 -5.33 -7.29
N GLY A 42 -2.72 -5.87 -6.40
CA GLY A 42 -2.88 -5.34 -5.04
C GLY A 42 -3.75 -4.08 -4.91
N ARG A 43 -4.04 -3.37 -6.01
CA ARG A 43 -4.99 -2.24 -6.02
C ARG A 43 -6.39 -2.57 -5.46
N PRO A 44 -7.05 -3.69 -5.84
CA PRO A 44 -8.41 -3.96 -5.36
C PRO A 44 -8.51 -4.10 -3.84
N ILE A 45 -7.53 -4.76 -3.22
CA ILE A 45 -7.51 -4.92 -1.75
C ILE A 45 -7.14 -3.60 -1.07
N PHE A 46 -6.22 -2.80 -1.64
CA PHE A 46 -5.94 -1.46 -1.15
C PHE A 46 -7.20 -0.59 -1.13
N GLU A 47 -7.94 -0.51 -2.24
CA GLU A 47 -9.18 0.27 -2.33
C GLU A 47 -10.24 -0.22 -1.33
N LYS A 48 -10.33 -1.55 -1.12
CA LYS A 48 -11.22 -2.15 -0.14
C LYS A 48 -10.86 -1.74 1.29
N LEU A 49 -9.56 -1.69 1.62
CA LEU A 49 -9.06 -1.25 2.92
C LEU A 49 -9.24 0.26 3.12
N ALA A 50 -8.95 1.07 2.11
CA ALA A 50 -9.13 2.53 2.11
C ALA A 50 -10.60 2.89 2.32
N ARG A 51 -11.50 2.21 1.60
CA ARG A 51 -12.94 2.36 1.78
C ARG A 51 -13.38 1.97 3.20
N GLY A 52 -12.70 1.04 3.86
CA GLY A 52 -13.03 0.59 5.21
C GLY A 52 -14.42 -0.07 5.32
N PRO A 53 -14.92 -0.29 6.55
CA PRO A 53 -16.22 -0.93 6.77
C PRO A 53 -17.37 0.00 6.36
N ARG A 54 -18.54 -0.59 6.11
CA ARG A 54 -19.77 0.13 5.74
C ARG A 54 -20.06 1.24 6.76
N GLN A 55 -20.06 2.48 6.30
CA GLN A 55 -20.23 3.67 7.14
C GLN A 55 -21.68 3.79 7.63
N ARG A 56 -21.84 4.22 8.89
CA ARG A 56 -23.12 4.67 9.47
C ARG A 56 -23.15 6.19 9.73
N SER A 57 -22.01 6.84 9.66
CA SER A 57 -21.79 8.28 9.91
C SER A 57 -20.64 8.78 9.04
N ASP A 58 -20.58 10.08 8.81
CA ASP A 58 -19.50 10.72 8.05
C ASP A 58 -18.16 10.59 8.79
N ARG A 59 -17.08 10.41 8.01
CA ARG A 59 -15.71 10.33 8.53
C ARG A 59 -15.11 11.74 8.62
N ILE A 60 -14.30 11.96 9.66
CA ILE A 60 -13.60 13.23 9.86
C ILE A 60 -12.53 13.37 8.78
N PRO A 61 -12.56 14.43 7.95
CA PRO A 61 -11.52 14.68 6.95
C PRO A 61 -10.21 15.11 7.62
N ARG A 62 -9.10 14.65 7.07
CA ARG A 62 -7.73 14.92 7.56
C ARG A 62 -6.87 15.39 6.39
N LYS A 63 -5.94 16.29 6.66
CA LYS A 63 -5.03 16.82 5.63
C LYS A 63 -3.68 16.12 5.65
N LEU A 64 -3.18 15.82 4.46
CA LEU A 64 -1.82 15.34 4.22
C LEU A 64 -0.90 16.52 3.88
N LYS A 65 0.42 16.33 4.07
CA LYS A 65 1.43 17.36 3.77
C LYS A 65 1.55 17.70 2.28
N ASP A 66 1.10 16.81 1.41
CA ASP A 66 1.02 17.07 -0.03
C ASP A 66 -0.24 17.87 -0.44
N GLY A 67 -1.07 18.25 0.53
CA GLY A 67 -2.27 19.07 0.34
C GLY A 67 -3.56 18.27 0.15
N ARG A 68 -3.51 16.94 0.09
CA ARG A 68 -4.71 16.10 -0.06
C ARG A 68 -5.55 16.04 1.21
N GLU A 69 -6.85 15.84 1.03
CA GLU A 69 -7.79 15.51 2.11
C GLU A 69 -8.15 14.03 2.03
N VAL A 70 -8.01 13.34 3.14
CA VAL A 70 -8.22 11.89 3.28
C VAL A 70 -8.91 11.57 4.60
N ASP A 71 -9.51 10.40 4.72
CA ASP A 71 -10.01 9.92 6.01
C ASP A 71 -8.94 9.17 6.83
N ILE A 72 -9.33 8.61 7.98
CA ILE A 72 -8.39 7.90 8.86
C ILE A 72 -7.85 6.59 8.27
N TYR A 73 -8.60 5.89 7.41
CA TYR A 73 -8.16 4.66 6.76
C TYR A 73 -7.11 4.98 5.70
N GLU A 74 -7.42 5.93 4.84
CA GLU A 74 -6.49 6.43 3.83
C GLU A 74 -5.24 7.01 4.47
N LEU A 75 -5.36 7.79 5.56
CA LEU A 75 -4.21 8.30 6.31
C LEU A 75 -3.28 7.17 6.80
N VAL A 76 -3.84 6.11 7.38
CA VAL A 76 -3.05 4.95 7.84
C VAL A 76 -2.37 4.25 6.66
N LEU A 77 -3.07 4.08 5.53
CA LEU A 77 -2.50 3.48 4.32
C LEU A 77 -1.39 4.34 3.70
N HIS A 78 -1.54 5.67 3.68
CA HIS A 78 -0.50 6.59 3.23
C HIS A 78 0.73 6.54 4.14
N ALA A 79 0.53 6.43 5.46
CA ALA A 79 1.63 6.25 6.40
C ALA A 79 2.36 4.92 6.19
N LEU A 80 1.61 3.83 5.97
CA LEU A 80 2.22 2.53 5.63
C LEU A 80 3.01 2.62 4.33
N ALA A 81 2.46 3.25 3.30
CA ALA A 81 3.15 3.39 2.02
C ALA A 81 4.42 4.26 2.10
N SER A 82 4.42 5.33 2.91
CA SER A 82 5.62 6.17 3.08
C SER A 82 6.79 5.41 3.71
N MET A 83 6.51 4.36 4.49
CA MET A 83 7.53 3.47 5.06
C MET A 83 8.12 2.49 4.04
N GLN A 84 7.54 2.38 2.85
CA GLN A 84 7.92 1.41 1.80
C GLN A 84 8.11 -0.03 2.34
N PRO A 85 7.13 -0.58 3.07
CA PRO A 85 7.31 -1.82 3.80
C PRO A 85 7.52 -3.00 2.85
N GLY A 86 8.36 -3.93 3.26
CA GLY A 86 8.41 -5.28 2.71
C GLY A 86 7.40 -6.20 3.39
N LEU A 87 7.66 -7.50 3.35
CA LEU A 87 7.01 -8.46 4.24
C LEU A 87 7.63 -8.34 5.63
N VAL A 88 7.03 -7.50 6.47
CA VAL A 88 7.60 -7.12 7.76
C VAL A 88 6.53 -7.01 8.84
N SER A 89 6.99 -7.15 10.08
CA SER A 89 6.25 -6.76 11.28
C SER A 89 6.64 -5.33 11.64
N LEU A 90 5.65 -4.46 11.79
CA LEU A 90 5.81 -3.07 12.17
C LEU A 90 5.32 -2.89 13.60
N GLU A 91 6.10 -2.18 14.42
CA GLU A 91 5.63 -1.75 15.72
C GLU A 91 4.68 -0.55 15.56
N TYR A 92 3.75 -0.44 16.50
CA TYR A 92 2.80 0.67 16.52
C TYR A 92 3.48 2.06 16.52
N GLU A 93 4.61 2.22 17.21
CA GLU A 93 5.32 3.50 17.28
C GLU A 93 5.96 3.90 15.94
N ASP A 94 6.39 2.93 15.13
CA ASP A 94 6.88 3.20 13.77
C ASP A 94 5.76 3.74 12.89
N LEU A 95 4.59 3.08 12.94
CA LEU A 95 3.40 3.54 12.22
C LEU A 95 2.96 4.94 12.69
N ARG A 96 3.01 5.20 14.00
CA ARG A 96 2.68 6.51 14.56
C ARG A 96 3.62 7.60 14.04
N THR A 97 4.91 7.29 13.94
CA THR A 97 5.92 8.19 13.38
C THR A 97 5.62 8.47 11.91
N ALA A 98 5.32 7.44 11.12
CA ALA A 98 4.95 7.60 9.72
C ALA A 98 3.66 8.44 9.53
N ILE A 99 2.64 8.24 10.38
CA ILE A 99 1.41 9.06 10.36
C ILE A 99 1.74 10.54 10.58
N LYS A 100 2.64 10.85 11.52
CA LYS A 100 3.11 12.22 11.78
C LYS A 100 3.90 12.80 10.61
N GLU A 101 4.62 11.96 9.87
CA GLU A 101 5.38 12.38 8.70
C GLU A 101 4.49 12.70 7.50
N VAL A 102 3.36 12.00 7.32
CA VAL A 102 2.45 12.25 6.19
C VAL A 102 1.32 13.25 6.52
N SER A 103 0.91 13.36 7.79
CA SER A 103 -0.19 14.26 8.17
C SER A 103 0.26 15.71 8.33
N SER A 104 -0.59 16.63 7.87
CA SER A 104 -0.48 18.07 8.14
C SER A 104 -1.55 18.57 9.13
N SER A 105 -2.37 17.65 9.65
CA SER A 105 -3.49 17.94 10.54
C SER A 105 -3.31 17.28 11.91
N GLN A 106 -4.36 17.26 12.72
CA GLN A 106 -4.35 16.61 14.02
C GLN A 106 -4.02 15.12 13.88
N ILE A 107 -2.99 14.68 14.62
CA ILE A 107 -2.57 13.28 14.68
C ILE A 107 -3.67 12.47 15.41
N PRO A 108 -4.16 11.35 14.83
CA PRO A 108 -5.12 10.50 15.50
C PRO A 108 -4.59 9.96 16.83
N GLN A 109 -5.50 9.73 17.77
CA GLN A 109 -5.20 9.08 19.04
C GLN A 109 -4.92 7.59 18.84
N LEU A 110 -4.24 6.98 19.82
CA LEU A 110 -3.80 5.59 19.73
C LEU A 110 -4.95 4.61 19.49
N HIS A 111 -6.03 4.78 20.23
CA HIS A 111 -7.22 3.93 20.11
C HIS A 111 -7.93 4.09 18.76
N GLU A 112 -7.83 5.27 18.11
CA GLU A 112 -8.40 5.47 16.78
C GLU A 112 -7.62 4.65 15.74
N VAL A 113 -6.29 4.70 15.78
CA VAL A 113 -5.42 3.94 14.86
C VAL A 113 -5.57 2.44 15.09
N ALA A 114 -5.51 1.97 16.33
CA ALA A 114 -5.68 0.54 16.66
C ALA A 114 -7.03 0.00 16.17
N ARG A 115 -8.11 0.77 16.33
CA ARG A 115 -9.43 0.40 15.81
C ARG A 115 -9.46 0.29 14.29
N VAL A 116 -8.80 1.22 13.60
CA VAL A 116 -8.69 1.19 12.13
C VAL A 116 -7.91 -0.03 11.66
N LEU A 117 -6.78 -0.34 12.28
CA LEU A 117 -5.99 -1.54 11.97
C LEU A 117 -6.78 -2.83 12.19
N LYS A 118 -7.53 -2.94 13.29
CA LYS A 118 -8.42 -4.07 13.55
C LYS A 118 -9.49 -4.24 12.49
N HIS A 119 -10.12 -3.13 12.06
CA HIS A 119 -11.08 -3.17 10.97
C HIS A 119 -10.43 -3.57 9.64
N MET A 120 -9.24 -3.05 9.34
CA MET A 120 -8.48 -3.41 8.13
C MET A 120 -8.13 -4.90 8.13
N ALA A 121 -7.62 -5.46 9.23
CA ALA A 121 -7.33 -6.89 9.38
C ALA A 121 -8.59 -7.75 9.17
N THR A 122 -9.75 -7.30 9.68
CA THR A 122 -11.05 -7.97 9.46
C THR A 122 -11.48 -7.91 7.98
N ILE A 123 -11.25 -6.78 7.30
CA ILE A 123 -11.56 -6.65 5.87
C ILE A 123 -10.62 -7.52 5.02
N ALA A 124 -9.35 -7.60 5.42
CA ALA A 124 -8.33 -8.42 4.77
C ALA A 124 -8.62 -9.91 4.92
N SER A 125 -9.08 -10.37 6.09
CA SER A 125 -9.42 -11.78 6.34
C SER A 125 -10.73 -12.24 5.70
N THR A 126 -11.61 -11.31 5.36
CA THR A 126 -12.87 -11.58 4.64
C THR A 126 -12.73 -11.45 3.13
N ASP A 127 -11.55 -11.10 2.63
CA ASP A 127 -11.26 -11.18 1.22
C ASP A 127 -11.13 -12.65 0.79
N GLN A 128 -11.47 -12.99 -0.45
CA GLN A 128 -11.46 -14.39 -0.95
C GLN A 128 -10.04 -15.00 -1.06
N SER A 129 -9.04 -14.31 -0.51
CA SER A 129 -7.66 -14.77 -0.42
C SER A 129 -7.51 -15.84 0.67
N SER A 130 -6.63 -16.81 0.43
CA SER A 130 -6.27 -17.82 1.43
C SER A 130 -5.50 -17.25 2.62
N THR A 131 -4.86 -16.09 2.43
CA THR A 131 -4.07 -15.40 3.45
C THR A 131 -4.48 -13.93 3.49
N PRO A 132 -4.80 -13.36 4.67
CA PRO A 132 -5.07 -11.93 4.79
C PRO A 132 -3.83 -11.14 4.39
N VAL A 133 -4.02 -9.95 3.82
CA VAL A 133 -2.91 -9.08 3.38
C VAL A 133 -2.22 -8.35 4.53
N ILE A 134 -2.96 -8.17 5.62
CA ILE A 134 -2.53 -7.55 6.86
C ILE A 134 -3.07 -8.37 8.02
N ASP A 135 -2.23 -8.56 9.04
CA ASP A 135 -2.63 -9.09 10.34
C ASP A 135 -2.26 -8.10 11.45
N PHE A 136 -3.14 -7.91 12.43
CA PHE A 136 -2.92 -6.96 13.51
C PHE A 136 -3.08 -7.65 14.87
N GLU A 137 -1.96 -7.76 15.58
CA GLU A 137 -1.89 -8.32 16.93
C GLU A 137 -2.13 -7.20 17.94
N GLU A 138 -3.35 -7.11 18.46
CA GLU A 138 -3.77 -6.02 19.37
C GLU A 138 -2.99 -6.04 20.70
N ASP A 139 -2.73 -7.23 21.24
CA ASP A 139 -2.01 -7.42 22.51
C ASP A 139 -0.54 -6.99 22.41
N GLU A 140 0.12 -7.34 21.31
CA GLU A 140 1.51 -6.97 21.05
C GLU A 140 1.66 -5.60 20.37
N LYS A 141 0.55 -4.99 19.93
CA LYS A 141 0.50 -3.78 19.12
C LYS A 141 1.39 -3.86 17.86
N LYS A 142 1.39 -5.03 17.22
CA LYS A 142 2.17 -5.30 16.01
C LYS A 142 1.27 -5.44 14.80
N LEU A 143 1.72 -4.86 13.69
CA LEU A 143 1.08 -4.98 12.40
C LEU A 143 1.97 -5.79 11.47
N HIS A 144 1.45 -6.88 10.93
CA HIS A 144 2.15 -7.71 9.96
C HIS A 144 1.62 -7.45 8.58
N ILE A 145 2.52 -7.15 7.64
CA ILE A 145 2.20 -7.16 6.21
C ILE A 145 2.63 -8.51 5.67
N THR A 146 1.64 -9.32 5.32
CA THR A 146 1.78 -10.75 5.04
C THR A 146 1.67 -11.09 3.56
N ASP A 147 1.06 -10.20 2.75
CA ASP A 147 0.91 -10.41 1.32
C ASP A 147 1.94 -9.61 0.50
N PRO A 148 2.71 -10.27 -0.38
CA PRO A 148 3.75 -9.61 -1.17
C PRO A 148 3.17 -8.68 -2.24
N PHE A 149 1.96 -8.92 -2.75
CA PHE A 149 1.35 -8.03 -3.75
C PHE A 149 0.87 -6.73 -3.12
N PHE A 150 0.32 -6.81 -1.91
CA PHE A 150 -0.06 -5.66 -1.12
C PHE A 150 1.16 -4.85 -0.68
N ALA A 151 2.22 -5.48 -0.17
CA ALA A 151 3.49 -4.80 0.13
C ALA A 151 4.08 -4.10 -1.11
N PHE A 152 4.04 -4.79 -2.25
CA PHE A 152 4.49 -4.22 -3.53
C PHE A 152 3.65 -3.00 -3.94
N TYR A 153 2.32 -3.07 -3.78
CA TYR A 153 1.43 -1.95 -4.05
C TYR A 153 1.67 -0.77 -3.13
N LEU A 154 1.87 -0.99 -1.82
CA LEU A 154 2.21 0.08 -0.88
C LEU A 154 3.48 0.83 -1.27
N ARG A 155 4.46 0.13 -1.86
CA ARG A 155 5.74 0.71 -2.25
C ARG A 155 5.70 1.44 -3.60
N TRP A 156 4.99 0.90 -4.59
CA TRP A 156 5.07 1.35 -5.99
C TRP A 156 3.74 1.82 -6.58
N GLY A 157 2.61 1.54 -5.94
CA GLY A 157 1.29 1.88 -6.45
C GLY A 157 0.99 3.37 -6.38
N ASP A 158 0.09 3.82 -7.25
CA ASP A 158 -0.45 5.17 -7.19
C ASP A 158 -1.58 5.24 -6.15
N LEU A 159 -1.34 5.97 -5.07
CA LEU A 159 -2.29 6.15 -3.96
C LEU A 159 -3.17 7.37 -4.16
N VAL A 160 -3.12 8.04 -5.32
CA VAL A 160 -3.75 9.35 -5.56
C VAL A 160 -5.11 9.23 -6.27
N LYS A 161 -5.47 8.06 -6.83
CA LYS A 161 -6.67 7.90 -7.67
C LYS A 161 -7.96 7.71 -6.90
#